data_AF-A0A9N8EHZ1-F1
#
_entry.id   AF-A0A9N8EHZ1-F1
#
_cell.length_a   1.000
_cell.length_b   1.000
_cell.length_c   1.000
_cell.angle_alpha   90.00
_cell.angle_beta   90.00
_cell.angle_gamma   90.00
#
_symmetry.space_group_name_H-M   'P 1'
#
loop_
_entity.id
_entity.type
_entity.pdbx_description
1 polymer ?
#
loop_
_entity_poly.entity_id
_entity_poly.type
_entity_poly.pdbx_seq_one_letter_code
_entity_poly.pdbx_strand_id
1 'polypeptide(L)'
;MATDTTTQQRHTLHRQRRLVHGSSFLSDDQVDSIATATNEEVHSTVTQLIKYQYSKVSAMASSKAAGLTTRKLYQTYPTLRREVNKVQQEIFGYFPNLGVRTGHQKTKKSLQGVYLNRYYDEPIDKYARKAHPEGFMTELQERRHVKREFMRRKGKGPPKKGSGKRSKK
;
A
#
# COMPACT_ATOMS: atom_id res chain seq x y z
N MET A 1 39.01 -4.84 36.70
CA MET A 1 39.09 -5.92 37.72
C MET A 1 38.14 -7.02 37.28
N ALA A 2 38.69 -8.21 37.08
CA ALA A 2 38.00 -9.42 36.67
C ALA A 2 37.29 -10.07 37.86
N THR A 3 36.23 -10.84 37.60
CA THR A 3 36.02 -12.17 38.19
C THR A 3 35.01 -12.96 37.35
N ASP A 4 35.52 -14.03 36.72
CA ASP A 4 34.76 -15.19 36.25
C ASP A 4 34.23 -16.03 37.43
N THR A 5 33.08 -16.71 37.25
CA THR A 5 32.62 -17.82 38.10
C THR A 5 31.96 -18.94 37.27
N THR A 6 32.79 -19.78 36.68
CA THR A 6 32.86 -21.24 36.89
C THR A 6 31.69 -21.95 37.60
N THR A 7 30.97 -22.78 36.82
CA THR A 7 30.63 -24.21 37.10
C THR A 7 29.67 -24.59 38.24
N GLN A 8 28.94 -25.71 37.97
CA GLN A 8 28.09 -26.53 38.85
C GLN A 8 26.57 -26.18 38.76
N GLN A 9 25.56 -27.05 38.60
CA GLN A 9 25.31 -28.48 38.88
C GLN A 9 24.17 -28.92 37.92
N ARG A 10 24.28 -29.99 37.10
CA ARG A 10 23.95 -31.39 37.41
C ARG A 10 22.53 -31.67 37.97
N HIS A 11 21.80 -32.49 37.21
CA HIS A 11 20.68 -33.38 37.55
C HIS A 11 19.24 -32.83 37.65
N THR A 12 18.40 -33.28 36.71
CA THR A 12 17.27 -34.18 37.04
C THR A 12 16.86 -34.97 35.79
N LEU A 13 16.93 -36.29 35.93
CA LEU A 13 16.42 -37.29 34.98
C LEU A 13 14.90 -37.39 35.14
N HIS A 14 14.15 -37.23 34.05
CA HIS A 14 12.82 -37.83 33.94
C HIS A 14 12.58 -38.50 32.59
N ARG A 15 13.04 -39.76 32.56
CA ARG A 15 12.38 -40.95 32.01
C ARG A 15 10.98 -40.71 31.45
N GLN A 16 10.83 -40.78 30.13
CA GLN A 16 9.66 -41.39 29.51
C GLN A 16 10.11 -42.40 28.44
N ARG A 17 9.92 -43.67 28.77
CA ARG A 17 9.94 -44.80 27.84
C ARG A 17 8.72 -44.69 26.93
N ARG A 18 8.93 -44.66 25.62
CA ARG A 18 8.01 -45.29 24.66
C ARG A 18 8.81 -46.02 23.58
N LEU A 19 8.56 -47.32 23.54
CA LEU A 19 9.02 -48.29 22.56
C LEU A 19 8.28 -48.08 21.23
N VAL A 20 9.02 -47.99 20.13
CA VAL A 20 8.57 -48.33 18.76
C VAL A 20 9.82 -48.86 18.04
N HIS A 21 10.08 -50.16 18.13
CA HIS A 21 9.92 -51.13 17.03
C HIS A 21 10.59 -50.68 15.72
N GLY A 22 11.70 -51.35 15.36
CA GLY A 22 12.28 -51.28 14.02
C GLY A 22 13.78 -51.03 13.95
N SER A 23 14.60 -51.64 14.81
CA SER A 23 16.04 -51.75 14.53
C SER A 23 16.24 -52.86 13.49
N SER A 24 16.26 -52.51 12.21
CA SER A 24 16.87 -53.37 11.20
C SER A 24 18.37 -53.39 11.46
N PHE A 25 18.79 -54.46 12.13
CA PHE A 25 20.15 -54.90 12.31
C PHE A 25 20.86 -54.85 10.96
N LEU A 26 21.90 -54.02 10.83
CA LEU A 26 22.86 -54.17 9.74
C LEU A 26 23.64 -55.46 10.07
N SER A 27 23.56 -56.44 9.18
CA SER A 27 24.39 -57.64 9.22
C SER A 27 25.86 -57.27 9.09
N ASP A 28 26.73 -57.89 9.89
CA ASP A 28 28.18 -57.61 9.92
C ASP A 28 28.85 -57.77 8.54
N ASP A 29 28.25 -58.52 7.63
CA ASP A 29 28.70 -58.65 6.22
C ASP A 29 28.58 -57.34 5.39
N GLN A 30 27.84 -56.32 5.85
CA GLN A 30 27.74 -55.04 5.13
C GLN A 30 28.83 -54.04 5.50
N VAL A 31 29.52 -54.22 6.64
CA VAL A 31 30.56 -53.29 7.11
C VAL A 31 31.87 -53.51 6.35
N ASP A 32 32.15 -54.73 5.91
CA ASP A 32 33.40 -55.09 5.23
C ASP A 32 33.41 -54.80 3.72
N SER A 33 32.26 -54.48 3.11
CA SER A 33 32.19 -54.16 1.66
C SER A 33 32.62 -52.72 1.30
N ILE A 34 32.85 -51.86 2.30
CA ILE A 34 33.21 -50.44 2.07
C ILE A 34 34.72 -50.28 1.79
N ALA A 35 35.54 -51.28 2.12
CA ALA A 35 37.00 -51.21 1.93
C ALA A 35 37.46 -51.44 0.47
N THR A 36 36.56 -51.78 -0.46
CA THR A 36 36.88 -52.03 -1.88
C THR A 36 35.95 -51.33 -2.87
N ALA A 37 35.25 -50.27 -2.45
CA ALA A 37 34.49 -49.42 -3.37
C ALA A 37 35.41 -48.40 -4.06
N THR A 38 35.35 -48.32 -5.39
CA THR A 38 36.08 -47.26 -6.13
C THR A 38 35.49 -45.90 -5.76
N ASN A 39 36.31 -44.83 -5.76
CA ASN A 39 35.90 -43.48 -5.34
C ASN A 39 34.61 -42.98 -6.01
N GLU A 40 34.29 -43.47 -7.22
CA GLU A 40 33.09 -43.09 -7.98
C GLU A 40 31.78 -43.60 -7.35
N GLU A 41 31.79 -44.77 -6.72
CA GLU A 41 30.62 -45.37 -6.06
C GLU A 41 30.27 -44.64 -4.75
N VAL A 42 31.30 -44.20 -4.01
CA VAL A 42 31.14 -43.38 -2.80
C VAL A 42 30.55 -42.00 -3.16
N HIS A 43 31.02 -41.37 -4.24
CA HIS A 43 30.45 -40.11 -4.70
C HIS A 43 28.99 -40.26 -5.16
N SER A 44 28.65 -41.33 -5.89
CA SER A 44 27.29 -41.61 -6.33
C SER A 44 26.32 -41.78 -5.15
N THR A 45 26.70 -42.59 -4.16
CA THR A 45 25.88 -42.86 -2.96
C THR A 45 25.68 -41.62 -2.10
N VAL A 46 26.72 -40.82 -1.87
CA VAL A 46 26.62 -39.52 -1.17
C VAL A 46 25.68 -38.57 -1.93
N THR A 47 25.78 -38.52 -3.25
CA THR A 47 24.92 -37.67 -4.09
C THR A 47 23.45 -38.12 -4.03
N GLN A 48 23.20 -39.43 -4.02
CA GLN A 48 21.85 -39.99 -3.86
C GLN A 48 21.27 -39.70 -2.48
N LEU A 49 22.08 -39.81 -1.42
CA LEU A 49 21.67 -39.45 -0.05
C LEU A 49 21.31 -37.97 0.07
N ILE A 50 22.12 -37.09 -0.52
CA ILE A 50 21.84 -35.65 -0.56
C ILE A 50 20.52 -35.39 -1.29
N LYS A 51 20.34 -35.94 -2.50
CA LYS A 51 19.09 -35.81 -3.27
C LYS A 51 17.87 -36.31 -2.48
N TYR A 52 18.00 -37.43 -1.79
CA TYR A 52 16.95 -37.99 -0.95
C TYR A 52 16.59 -37.06 0.21
N GLN A 53 17.58 -36.54 0.94
CA GLN A 53 17.36 -35.59 2.04
C GLN A 53 16.65 -34.31 1.55
N TYR A 54 17.09 -33.74 0.43
CA TYR A 54 16.43 -32.58 -0.17
C TYR A 54 14.98 -32.87 -0.58
N SER A 55 14.72 -34.02 -1.20
CA SER A 55 13.36 -34.42 -1.59
C SER A 55 12.43 -34.61 -0.38
N LYS A 56 12.96 -35.20 0.71
CA LYS A 56 12.21 -35.46 1.94
C LYS A 56 11.84 -34.16 2.65
N VAL A 57 12.79 -33.22 2.77
CA VAL A 57 12.53 -31.89 3.35
C VAL A 57 11.51 -31.12 2.50
N SER A 58 11.60 -31.21 1.17
CA SER A 58 10.65 -30.57 0.25
C SER A 58 9.23 -31.15 0.37
N ALA A 59 9.10 -32.47 0.44
CA ALA A 59 7.81 -33.15 0.64
C ALA A 59 7.18 -32.85 2.01
N MET A 60 7.99 -32.76 3.07
CA MET A 60 7.53 -32.37 4.41
C MET A 60 7.12 -30.89 4.49
N ALA A 61 7.74 -30.01 3.71
CA ALA A 61 7.33 -28.61 3.60
C ALA A 61 6.02 -28.45 2.79
N SER A 62 5.86 -29.21 1.70
CA SER A 62 4.67 -29.20 0.83
C SER A 62 3.41 -29.65 1.55
N SER A 63 3.48 -30.78 2.29
CA SER A 63 2.32 -31.35 3.00
C SER A 63 1.80 -30.48 4.16
N LYS A 64 2.67 -29.73 4.84
CA LYS A 64 2.25 -28.78 5.90
C LYS A 64 1.64 -27.49 5.36
N ALA A 65 2.02 -27.06 4.16
CA ALA A 65 1.54 -25.82 3.56
C ALA A 65 0.15 -25.95 2.90
N ALA A 66 -0.22 -27.16 2.46
CA ALA A 66 -1.43 -27.42 1.66
C ALA A 66 -2.77 -27.10 2.37
N GLY A 67 -2.80 -27.05 3.70
CA GLY A 67 -4.00 -26.72 4.49
C GLY A 67 -3.96 -25.34 5.17
N LEU A 68 -2.90 -24.56 4.94
CA LEU A 68 -2.69 -23.31 5.65
C LEU A 68 -3.34 -22.16 4.88
N THR A 69 -4.29 -21.48 5.52
CA THR A 69 -4.85 -20.23 4.97
C THR A 69 -3.71 -19.23 4.71
N THR A 70 -3.85 -18.38 3.69
CA THR A 70 -2.85 -17.38 3.31
C THR A 70 -2.36 -16.53 4.49
N ARG A 71 -3.23 -16.22 5.45
CA ARG A 71 -2.87 -15.56 6.72
C ARG A 71 -1.88 -16.36 7.55
N LYS A 72 -2.12 -17.67 7.74
CA LYS A 72 -1.21 -18.54 8.49
C LYS A 72 0.12 -18.72 7.76
N LEU A 73 0.12 -18.81 6.42
CA LEU A 73 1.36 -18.85 5.63
C LEU A 73 2.23 -17.61 5.84
N TYR A 74 1.62 -16.43 5.90
CA TYR A 74 2.35 -15.18 6.15
C TYR A 74 2.82 -15.01 7.60
N GLN A 75 2.18 -15.70 8.55
CA GLN A 75 2.66 -15.77 9.94
C GLN A 75 3.85 -16.71 10.06
N THR A 76 3.81 -17.87 9.41
CA THR A 76 4.90 -18.85 9.43
C THR A 76 6.10 -18.41 8.59
N TYR A 77 5.87 -17.70 7.47
CA TYR A 77 6.90 -17.27 6.52
C TYR A 77 6.88 -15.74 6.33
N PRO A 78 7.52 -14.98 7.22
CA PRO A 78 7.52 -13.51 7.13
C PRO A 78 8.30 -12.99 5.91
N THR A 79 9.28 -13.74 5.39
CA THR A 79 10.03 -13.38 4.17
C THR A 79 9.16 -13.43 2.93
N LEU A 80 8.36 -14.49 2.77
CA LEU A 80 7.39 -14.63 1.67
C LEU A 80 6.42 -13.45 1.64
N ARG A 81 5.91 -13.04 2.81
CA ARG A 81 5.04 -11.86 2.93
C ARG A 81 5.72 -10.58 2.44
N ARG A 82 7.01 -10.39 2.71
CA ARG A 82 7.79 -9.22 2.25
C ARG A 82 7.94 -9.22 0.73
N GLU A 83 8.27 -10.37 0.14
CA GLU A 83 8.43 -10.49 -1.32
C GLU A 83 7.11 -10.29 -2.04
N VAL A 84 6.01 -10.89 -1.55
CA VAL A 84 4.68 -10.66 -2.12
C VAL A 84 4.30 -9.17 -2.03
N ASN A 85 4.52 -8.52 -0.89
CA ASN A 85 4.26 -7.09 -0.76
C ASN A 85 5.12 -6.26 -1.72
N LYS A 86 6.37 -6.64 -1.97
CA LYS A 86 7.27 -5.96 -2.90
C LYS A 86 6.75 -6.07 -4.34
N VAL A 87 6.38 -7.27 -4.77
CA VAL A 87 5.76 -7.52 -6.08
C VAL A 87 4.46 -6.73 -6.23
N GLN A 88 3.63 -6.66 -5.18
CA GLN A 88 2.40 -5.87 -5.24
C GLN A 88 2.66 -4.35 -5.33
N GLN A 89 3.71 -3.83 -4.68
CA GLN A 89 4.12 -2.43 -4.82
C GLN A 89 4.57 -2.14 -6.26
N GLU A 90 5.32 -3.06 -6.86
CA GLU A 90 5.82 -2.94 -8.23
C GLU A 90 4.69 -3.01 -9.27
N ILE A 91 3.76 -3.95 -9.13
CA ILE A 91 2.67 -4.15 -10.09
C ILE A 91 1.57 -3.10 -9.93
N PHE A 92 1.11 -2.86 -8.70
CA PHE A 92 -0.10 -2.06 -8.45
C PHE A 92 0.20 -0.67 -7.88
N GLY A 93 1.47 -0.35 -7.63
CA GLY A 93 1.84 0.93 -7.01
C GLY A 93 1.34 1.08 -5.57
N TYR A 94 1.13 -0.03 -4.84
CA TYR A 94 0.78 0.07 -3.43
C TYR A 94 1.89 0.76 -2.65
N PHE A 95 1.50 1.49 -1.59
CA PHE A 95 2.47 2.13 -0.69
C PHE A 95 2.86 1.18 0.45
N PRO A 96 4.15 1.08 0.82
CA PRO A 96 4.58 0.29 1.96
C PRO A 96 4.03 0.90 3.27
N ASN A 97 3.52 0.04 4.16
CA ASN A 97 3.11 0.46 5.49
C ASN A 97 4.34 0.51 6.42
N LEU A 98 4.90 1.71 6.58
CA LEU A 98 6.07 1.98 7.42
C LEU A 98 5.71 2.20 8.90
N GLY A 99 4.44 2.12 9.29
CA GLY A 99 3.98 2.42 10.66
C GLY A 99 4.09 3.89 11.06
N VAL A 100 4.55 4.76 10.16
CA VAL A 100 4.67 6.21 10.35
C VAL A 100 3.68 6.97 9.47
N ARG A 101 3.34 8.20 9.89
CA ARG A 101 2.40 9.07 9.15
C ARG A 101 3.10 9.68 7.92
N THR A 102 2.92 9.08 6.76
CA THR A 102 3.53 9.51 5.48
C THR A 102 2.71 10.55 4.70
N GLY A 103 1.51 10.91 5.18
CA GLY A 103 0.61 11.82 4.45
C GLY A 103 -0.12 11.18 3.27
N HIS A 104 0.10 9.89 3.00
CA HIS A 104 -0.58 9.14 1.92
C HIS A 104 -2.12 9.19 2.03
N GLN A 105 -2.67 9.31 3.24
CA GLN A 105 -4.12 9.52 3.41
C GLN A 105 -4.61 10.86 2.85
N LYS A 106 -3.77 11.89 2.79
CA LYS A 106 -4.11 13.17 2.15
C LYS A 106 -4.09 13.05 0.64
N THR A 107 -3.11 12.33 0.07
CA THR A 107 -3.01 12.15 -1.39
C THR A 107 -4.11 11.25 -1.94
N LYS A 108 -4.65 10.33 -1.13
CA LYS A 108 -5.86 9.54 -1.49
C LYS A 108 -7.12 10.38 -1.62
N LYS A 109 -7.19 11.54 -0.96
CA LYS A 109 -8.39 12.38 -1.03
C LYS A 109 -8.45 13.03 -2.41
N SER A 110 -9.54 12.81 -3.12
CA SER A 110 -9.83 13.52 -4.37
C SER A 110 -9.90 15.03 -4.13
N LEU A 111 -9.31 15.82 -5.02
CA LEU A 111 -9.41 17.27 -4.96
C LEU A 111 -10.86 17.70 -5.22
N GLN A 112 -11.48 18.35 -4.23
CA GLN A 112 -12.87 18.81 -4.32
C GLN A 112 -13.01 20.23 -4.91
N GLY A 113 -11.90 20.94 -5.15
CA GLY A 113 -11.92 22.34 -5.57
C GLY A 113 -12.73 22.61 -6.84
N VAL A 114 -12.69 21.69 -7.81
CA VAL A 114 -13.47 21.83 -9.06
C VAL A 114 -14.97 21.83 -8.79
N TYR A 115 -15.44 20.97 -7.87
CA TYR A 115 -16.85 20.88 -7.50
C TYR A 115 -17.27 22.11 -6.67
N LEU A 116 -16.41 22.56 -5.76
CA LEU A 116 -16.67 23.75 -4.95
C LEU A 116 -16.75 25.02 -5.80
N ASN A 117 -15.89 25.15 -6.81
CA ASN A 117 -15.91 26.30 -7.72
C ASN A 117 -17.18 26.35 -8.58
N ARG A 118 -17.88 25.22 -8.75
CA ARG A 118 -19.16 25.12 -9.47
C ARG A 118 -20.38 25.21 -8.56
N TYR A 119 -20.22 25.62 -7.30
CA TYR A 119 -21.33 25.68 -6.36
C TYR A 119 -22.43 26.67 -6.80
N TYR A 120 -22.04 27.79 -7.40
CA TYR A 120 -22.96 28.72 -8.05
C TYR A 120 -22.79 28.62 -9.56
N ASP A 121 -23.89 28.50 -10.28
CA ASP A 121 -23.88 28.53 -11.73
C ASP A 121 -23.39 29.90 -12.23
N GLU A 122 -22.50 29.88 -13.22
CA GLU A 122 -22.09 31.12 -13.87
C GLU A 122 -23.25 31.71 -14.68
N PRO A 123 -23.58 33.00 -14.52
CA PRO A 123 -24.67 33.61 -15.26
C PRO A 123 -24.36 33.64 -16.76
N ILE A 124 -25.36 33.29 -17.58
CA ILE A 124 -25.24 33.23 -19.04
C ILE A 124 -24.86 34.57 -19.66
N ASP A 125 -25.18 35.69 -19.00
CA ASP A 125 -24.89 37.06 -19.44
C ASP A 125 -23.45 37.26 -19.90
N LYS A 126 -22.49 36.66 -19.19
CA LYS A 126 -21.07 36.77 -19.54
C LYS A 126 -20.77 36.16 -20.92
N TYR A 127 -21.36 35.00 -21.20
CA TYR A 127 -21.20 34.28 -22.45
C TYR A 127 -22.01 34.91 -23.58
N ALA A 128 -23.25 35.32 -23.30
CA ALA A 128 -24.13 35.97 -24.25
C ALA A 128 -23.55 37.30 -24.77
N ARG A 129 -22.92 38.10 -23.91
CA ARG A 129 -22.21 39.33 -24.33
C ARG A 129 -20.98 39.06 -25.20
N LYS A 130 -20.32 37.92 -24.99
CA LYS A 130 -19.18 37.52 -25.82
C LYS A 130 -19.62 37.06 -27.20
N ALA A 131 -20.77 36.36 -27.28
CA ALA A 131 -21.35 35.91 -28.53
C ALA A 131 -22.02 37.04 -29.33
N HIS A 132 -22.65 37.98 -28.64
CA HIS A 132 -23.35 39.13 -29.22
C HIS A 132 -22.78 40.45 -28.67
N PRO A 133 -21.61 40.89 -29.17
CA PRO A 133 -20.88 42.04 -28.63
C PRO A 133 -21.63 43.37 -28.81
N GLU A 134 -22.54 43.48 -29.77
CA GLU A 134 -23.16 44.75 -30.14
C GLU A 134 -24.43 45.13 -29.36
N GLY A 135 -25.00 44.25 -28.53
CA GLY A 135 -26.32 44.59 -27.98
C GLY A 135 -26.93 43.69 -26.93
N PHE A 136 -26.24 42.65 -26.44
CA PHE A 136 -26.86 41.82 -25.41
C PHE A 136 -27.08 42.60 -24.11
N MET A 137 -28.36 42.82 -23.79
CA MET A 137 -28.84 43.37 -22.54
C MET A 137 -29.93 42.46 -22.01
N THR A 138 -29.94 42.24 -20.69
CA THR A 138 -31.08 41.58 -20.07
C THR A 138 -32.24 42.57 -19.97
N GLU A 139 -33.48 42.07 -20.01
CA GLU A 139 -34.69 42.90 -19.90
C GLU A 139 -34.64 43.84 -18.68
N LEU A 140 -34.13 43.33 -17.56
CA LEU A 140 -33.98 44.10 -16.33
C LEU A 140 -32.98 45.25 -16.49
N GLN A 141 -31.88 45.04 -17.22
CA GLN A 141 -30.91 46.09 -17.52
C GLN A 141 -31.47 47.14 -18.47
N GLU A 142 -32.23 46.73 -19.49
CA GLU A 142 -32.92 47.63 -20.41
C GLU A 142 -33.91 48.52 -19.67
N ARG A 143 -34.78 47.94 -18.83
CA ARG A 143 -35.70 48.69 -17.96
C ARG A 143 -34.95 49.68 -17.06
N ARG A 144 -33.82 49.28 -16.48
CA ARG A 144 -32.96 50.17 -15.68
C ARG A 144 -32.36 51.29 -16.53
N HIS A 145 -32.00 51.03 -17.78
CA HIS A 145 -31.44 52.00 -18.71
C HIS A 145 -32.47 53.08 -19.06
N VAL A 146 -33.66 52.68 -19.52
CA VAL A 146 -34.77 53.57 -19.85
C VAL A 146 -35.15 54.45 -18.65
N LYS A 147 -35.27 53.83 -17.46
CA LYS A 147 -35.55 54.57 -16.21
C LYS A 147 -34.47 55.61 -15.90
N ARG A 148 -33.19 55.26 -16.09
CA ARG A 148 -32.07 56.17 -15.84
C ARG A 148 -32.09 57.37 -16.79
N GLU A 149 -32.35 57.15 -18.08
CA GLU A 149 -32.47 58.22 -19.07
C GLU A 149 -33.63 59.16 -18.75
N PHE A 150 -34.79 58.60 -18.45
CA PHE A 150 -35.97 59.37 -18.05
C PHE A 150 -35.70 60.25 -16.82
N MET A 151 -35.04 59.71 -15.79
CA MET A 151 -34.69 60.47 -14.59
C MET A 151 -33.65 61.56 -14.86
N ARG A 152 -32.70 61.32 -15.78
CA ARG A 152 -31.74 62.34 -16.24
C ARG A 152 -32.45 63.49 -16.97
N ARG A 153 -33.41 63.19 -17.86
CA ARG A 153 -34.23 64.22 -18.52
C ARG A 153 -35.00 65.07 -17.51
N LYS A 154 -35.44 64.48 -16.40
CA LYS A 154 -36.09 65.19 -15.29
C LYS A 154 -35.14 65.98 -14.37
N GLY A 155 -33.82 65.95 -14.60
CA GLY A 155 -32.83 66.53 -13.69
C GLY A 155 -32.67 65.79 -12.34
N LYS A 156 -33.32 64.63 -12.18
CA LYS A 156 -33.27 63.78 -10.98
C LYS A 156 -32.31 62.60 -11.15
N GLY A 157 -31.37 62.71 -12.09
CA GLY A 157 -30.32 61.73 -12.29
C GLY A 157 -29.31 61.75 -11.13
N PRO A 158 -28.59 60.64 -10.90
CA PRO A 158 -27.51 60.65 -9.92
C PRO A 158 -26.46 61.70 -10.30
N PRO A 159 -26.01 62.54 -9.35
CA PRO A 159 -25.01 63.57 -9.62
C PRO A 159 -23.63 62.93 -9.90
N LYS A 160 -22.70 63.73 -10.44
CA LYS A 160 -21.30 63.31 -10.60
C LYS A 160 -20.74 62.89 -9.24
N LYS A 161 -19.96 61.80 -9.22
CA LYS A 161 -19.30 61.32 -7.99
C LYS A 161 -18.53 62.47 -7.34
N GLY A 162 -18.85 62.77 -6.07
CA GLY A 162 -18.24 63.86 -5.31
C GLY A 162 -18.95 65.22 -5.38
N SER A 163 -19.84 65.47 -6.35
CA SER A 163 -20.49 66.79 -6.55
C SER A 163 -21.79 66.99 -5.75
N GLY A 164 -22.15 66.02 -4.91
CA GLY A 164 -23.37 66.04 -4.10
C GLY A 164 -23.24 66.94 -2.87
N LYS A 165 -23.22 66.32 -1.68
CA LYS A 165 -23.35 66.99 -0.37
C LYS A 165 -22.41 68.18 -0.13
N ARG A 166 -21.23 68.22 -0.75
CA ARG A 166 -20.18 69.23 -0.50
C ARG A 166 -20.12 70.37 -1.52
N SER A 167 -20.92 70.36 -2.59
CA SER A 167 -20.83 71.40 -3.64
C SER A 167 -21.39 72.77 -3.24
N LYS A 168 -22.15 72.84 -2.14
CA LYS A 168 -22.76 74.08 -1.62
C LYS A 168 -21.97 74.70 -0.46
N LYS A 169 -20.81 74.12 -0.11
CA LYS A 169 -19.92 74.62 0.94
C LYS A 169 -18.72 75.26 0.28
#